data_AF-A0A853IZL6-F1
#
_entry.id   AF-A0A853IZL6-F1
#
_cell.length_a   1.000
_cell.length_b   1.000
_cell.length_c   1.000
_cell.angle_alpha   90.00
_cell.angle_beta   90.00
_cell.angle_gamma   90.00
#
_symmetry.space_group_name_H-M   'P 1'
#
loop_
_entity.id
_entity.type
_entity.pdbx_description
1 polymer ?
#
loop_
_entity_poly.entity_id
_entity_poly.type
_entity_poly.pdbx_seq_one_letter_code
_entity_poly.pdbx_strand_id
1 'polypeptide(L)'
;MRRFSFGDTNGALKSFEGLYNSQLARDGQSVRLTPGKEAGAMVVTMFGPKGEELGAQTLKTDDLLSQAAIYMAPHEAVKHFAERNAKREDSAALLERQTTLETQRQDGRAAADDRRDARTDRQIAAADARAQRTIDAADQRLTRTLDAKGNPNAKPLTVTQQRTNLEIDAAREYISGMDPDEIRRRTAKTTNTGRENPDYDPALARQAGLAARRKIGEDDQFDGAQRPPPKSPAELRKEVTARFNTDRTMNKYRLGKDTDKGTEVLDARGKLVGYYR
;
A
#
# COMPACT_ATOMS: atom_id res chain seq x y z
N MET A 1 4.04 19.48 82.41
CA MET A 1 3.70 19.42 80.98
C MET A 1 2.28 18.91 80.84
N ARG A 2 1.35 19.73 80.31
CA ARG A 2 0.02 19.24 79.90
C ARG A 2 0.21 18.36 78.66
N ARG A 3 -0.40 17.18 78.64
CA ARG A 3 -0.45 16.32 77.44
C ARG A 3 -1.45 16.94 76.46
N PHE A 4 -1.03 17.16 75.23
CA PHE A 4 -1.89 17.65 74.16
C PHE A 4 -2.78 16.50 73.67
N SER A 5 -4.07 16.79 73.41
CA SER A 5 -4.88 15.91 72.57
C SER A 5 -4.89 16.47 71.15
N PHE A 6 -4.84 15.58 70.16
CA PHE A 6 -5.01 15.94 68.76
C PHE A 6 -6.36 16.65 68.58
N GLY A 7 -6.34 17.94 68.22
CA GLY A 7 -7.54 18.75 67.96
C GLY A 7 -7.69 20.02 68.82
N ASP A 8 -6.94 20.19 69.91
CA ASP A 8 -6.98 21.42 70.72
C ASP A 8 -5.99 22.47 70.20
N THR A 9 -6.35 23.10 69.07
CA THR A 9 -5.54 24.14 68.41
C THR A 9 -5.31 25.35 69.31
N ASN A 10 -6.31 25.76 70.08
CA ASN A 10 -6.21 26.90 71.00
C ASN A 10 -5.30 26.60 72.21
N GLY A 11 -5.36 25.38 72.75
CA GLY A 11 -4.46 24.94 73.83
C GLY A 11 -3.00 24.79 73.37
N ALA A 12 -2.79 24.31 72.14
CA ALA A 12 -1.47 24.21 71.52
C ALA A 12 -0.85 25.60 71.28
N LEU A 13 -1.61 26.55 70.75
CA LEU A 13 -1.16 27.92 70.51
C LEU A 13 -0.82 28.66 71.81
N LYS A 14 -1.66 28.56 72.86
CA LYS A 14 -1.35 29.15 74.18
C LYS A 14 -0.11 28.55 74.83
N SER A 15 0.10 27.24 74.65
CA SER A 15 1.27 26.57 75.19
C SER A 15 2.54 26.98 74.42
N PHE A 16 2.45 27.20 73.11
CA PHE A 16 3.53 27.77 72.30
C PHE A 16 3.89 29.18 72.76
N GLU A 17 2.90 30.05 72.95
CA GLU A 17 3.11 31.40 73.49
C GLU A 17 3.82 31.35 74.86
N GLY A 18 3.36 30.47 75.76
CA GLY A 18 3.97 30.26 77.07
C GLY A 18 5.40 29.69 77.00
N LEU A 19 5.69 28.78 76.07
CA LEU A 19 7.02 28.18 75.92
C LEU A 19 8.02 29.14 75.29
N TYR A 20 7.61 29.89 74.26
CA TYR A 20 8.43 30.93 73.67
C TYR A 20 8.81 31.98 74.74
N ASN A 21 7.83 32.43 75.51
CA ASN A 21 8.02 33.45 76.54
C ASN A 21 8.76 32.95 77.79
N SER A 22 8.83 31.63 78.04
CA SER A 22 9.52 31.07 79.22
C SER A 22 10.90 30.48 78.92
N GLN A 23 11.14 29.95 77.72
CA GLN A 23 12.40 29.27 77.37
C GLN A 23 13.26 30.07 76.37
N LEU A 24 12.65 30.84 75.47
CA LEU A 24 13.37 31.60 74.42
C LEU A 24 13.54 33.09 74.74
N ALA A 25 12.86 33.60 75.76
CA ALA A 25 12.99 34.98 76.26
C ALA A 25 14.30 35.26 77.03
N ARG A 26 15.43 34.63 76.65
CA ARG A 26 16.75 34.98 77.22
C ARG A 26 17.18 36.40 76.85
N ASP A 27 16.65 36.91 75.74
CA ASP A 27 16.91 38.26 75.22
C ASP A 27 15.86 39.30 75.69
N GLY A 28 14.96 38.90 76.60
CA GLY A 28 13.89 39.74 77.14
C GLY A 28 12.72 40.00 76.19
N GLN A 29 12.74 39.46 74.97
CA GLN A 29 11.64 39.57 74.02
C GLN A 29 10.49 38.61 74.37
N SER A 30 9.26 39.01 74.08
CA SER A 30 8.07 38.15 74.24
C SER A 30 7.20 38.17 72.98
N VAL A 31 6.40 37.13 72.81
CA VAL A 31 5.48 36.97 71.69
C VAL A 31 4.07 36.84 72.21
N ARG A 32 3.11 37.45 71.50
CA ARG A 32 1.68 37.29 71.73
C ARG A 32 1.01 36.82 70.46
N LEU A 33 0.16 35.80 70.59
CA LEU A 33 -0.63 35.30 69.49
C LEU A 33 -2.05 35.86 69.57
N THR A 34 -2.54 36.44 68.48
CA THR A 34 -3.92 36.90 68.36
C THR A 34 -4.57 36.33 67.10
N PRO A 35 -5.88 35.97 67.11
CA PRO A 35 -6.57 35.55 65.90
C PRO A 35 -6.49 36.65 64.83
N GLY A 36 -6.09 36.29 63.62
CA GLY A 36 -6.06 37.20 62.49
C GLY A 36 -7.45 37.48 61.93
N LYS A 37 -7.53 38.43 60.98
CA LYS A 37 -8.78 38.73 60.26
C LYS A 37 -9.20 37.61 59.31
N GLU A 38 -8.27 36.78 58.89
CA GLU A 38 -8.51 35.63 58.01
C GLU A 38 -8.76 34.34 58.82
N ALA A 39 -9.72 33.54 58.39
CA ALA A 39 -10.00 32.25 59.01
C ALA A 39 -8.78 31.31 58.88
N GLY A 40 -8.27 30.81 60.01
CA GLY A 40 -7.08 29.95 60.03
C GLY A 40 -5.75 30.70 59.96
N ALA A 41 -5.74 32.00 60.28
CA ALA A 41 -4.52 32.79 60.45
C ALA A 41 -4.39 33.33 61.89
N MET A 42 -3.16 33.44 62.36
CA MET A 42 -2.80 34.07 63.64
C MET A 42 -1.83 35.21 63.37
N VAL A 43 -2.03 36.33 64.06
CA VAL A 43 -1.08 37.43 64.12
C VAL A 43 -0.14 37.17 65.29
N VAL A 44 1.13 37.03 64.96
CA VAL A 44 2.24 36.90 65.90
C VAL A 44 2.82 38.28 66.13
N THR A 45 2.57 38.85 67.30
CA THR A 45 3.12 40.16 67.68
C THR A 45 4.33 39.95 68.58
N MET A 46 5.47 40.51 68.20
CA MET A 46 6.71 40.50 68.98
C MET A 46 6.81 41.78 69.81
N PHE A 47 7.18 41.61 71.07
CA PHE A 47 7.44 42.68 72.03
C PHE A 47 8.90 42.64 72.48
N GLY A 48 9.50 43.82 72.59
CA GLY A 48 10.85 44.02 73.09
C GLY A 48 10.93 43.93 74.62
N PRO A 49 12.15 43.99 75.18
CA PRO A 49 12.39 43.86 76.62
C PRO A 49 11.79 44.96 77.49
N LYS A 50 11.40 46.10 76.91
CA LYS A 50 10.69 47.18 77.63
C LYS A 50 9.17 47.16 77.34
N GLY A 51 8.67 46.13 76.68
CA GLY A 51 7.26 45.96 76.32
C GLY A 51 6.82 46.73 75.07
N GLU A 52 7.75 47.30 74.32
CA GLU A 52 7.50 47.96 73.05
C GLU A 52 7.18 46.94 71.94
N GLU A 53 6.21 47.23 71.09
CA GLU A 53 5.89 46.37 69.95
C GLU A 53 6.99 46.52 68.87
N LEU A 54 7.68 45.43 68.57
CA LEU A 54 8.76 45.38 67.57
C LEU A 54 8.22 45.06 66.17
N GLY A 55 7.04 44.48 66.08
CA GLY A 55 6.36 44.17 64.83
C GLY A 55 5.37 43.02 64.96
N ALA A 56 4.49 42.92 63.97
CA ALA A 56 3.48 41.86 63.89
C ALA A 56 3.52 41.18 62.52
N GLN A 57 3.48 39.84 62.51
CA GLN A 57 3.42 39.04 61.29
C GLN A 57 2.19 38.13 61.32
N THR A 58 1.46 38.06 60.21
CA THR A 58 0.35 37.11 60.06
C THR A 58 0.86 35.81 59.47
N LEU A 59 0.63 34.70 60.17
CA LEU A 59 1.02 33.36 59.75
C LEU A 59 -0.21 32.45 59.76
N LYS A 60 -0.19 31.41 58.92
CA LYS A 60 -1.25 30.39 58.94
C LYS A 60 -1.14 29.58 60.23
N THR A 61 -2.29 29.28 60.83
CA THR A 61 -2.39 28.50 62.07
C THR A 61 -1.70 27.14 61.93
N ASP A 62 -1.80 26.50 60.77
CA ASP A 62 -1.15 25.22 60.48
C ASP A 62 0.39 25.30 60.51
N ASP A 63 0.95 26.40 60.02
CA ASP A 63 2.41 26.59 59.99
C ASP A 63 2.94 26.79 61.42
N LEU A 64 2.23 27.57 62.24
CA LEU A 64 2.56 27.76 63.65
C LEU A 64 2.42 26.49 64.47
N LEU A 65 1.37 25.70 64.24
CA LEU A 65 1.19 24.40 64.90
C LEU A 65 2.29 23.41 64.51
N SER A 66 2.74 23.42 63.25
CA SER A 66 3.84 22.56 62.80
C SER A 66 5.17 22.94 63.45
N GLN A 67 5.48 24.23 63.56
CA GLN A 67 6.65 24.73 64.28
C GLN A 67 6.56 24.40 65.77
N ALA A 68 5.41 24.64 66.39
CA ALA A 68 5.16 24.33 67.79
C ALA A 68 5.32 22.83 68.10
N ALA A 69 4.83 21.94 67.24
CA ALA A 69 5.00 20.50 67.39
C ALA A 69 6.46 20.06 67.32
N ILE A 70 7.27 20.67 66.43
CA ILE A 70 8.71 20.40 66.32
C ILE A 70 9.44 20.78 67.62
N TYR A 71 9.08 21.90 68.23
CA TYR A 71 9.71 22.37 69.47
C TYR A 71 9.20 21.67 70.74
N MET A 72 7.92 21.27 70.81
CA MET A 72 7.32 20.70 72.02
C MET A 72 7.40 19.17 72.11
N ALA A 73 7.35 18.47 70.96
CA ALA A 73 7.34 17.01 70.91
C ALA A 73 7.90 16.51 69.56
N PRO A 74 9.23 16.53 69.36
CA PRO A 74 9.85 16.19 68.07
C PRO A 74 9.48 14.80 67.55
N HIS A 75 9.20 13.84 68.44
CA HIS A 75 8.73 12.50 68.07
C HIS A 75 7.29 12.47 67.53
N GLU A 76 6.40 13.36 68.00
CA GLU A 76 5.04 13.50 67.46
C GLU A 76 5.05 14.27 66.14
N ALA A 77 5.94 15.25 65.99
CA ALA A 77 6.14 15.96 64.73
C ALA A 77 6.56 15.00 63.60
N VAL A 78 7.51 14.11 63.86
CA VAL A 78 7.94 13.08 62.90
C VAL A 78 6.77 12.17 62.50
N LYS A 79 5.92 11.75 63.44
CA LYS A 79 4.71 10.96 63.14
C LYS A 79 3.72 11.73 62.26
N HIS A 80 3.46 13.00 62.57
CA HIS A 80 2.57 13.85 61.78
C HIS A 80 3.09 14.09 60.35
N PHE A 81 4.41 14.30 60.18
CA PHE A 81 5.01 14.41 58.85
C PHE A 81 4.97 13.07 58.08
N ALA A 82 5.22 11.95 58.76
CA ALA A 82 5.11 10.62 58.15
C ALA A 82 3.68 10.33 57.67
N GLU A 83 2.66 10.64 58.48
CA GLU A 83 1.24 10.49 58.10
C GLU A 83 0.84 11.43 56.96
N ARG A 84 1.32 12.68 56.95
CA ARG A 84 1.08 13.61 55.83
C ARG A 84 1.72 13.13 54.54
N ASN A 85 2.94 12.59 54.61
CA ASN A 85 3.62 12.05 53.45
C ASN A 85 2.91 10.79 52.92
N ALA A 86 2.52 9.86 53.79
CA ALA A 86 1.74 8.69 53.41
C ALA A 86 0.43 9.09 52.72
N LYS A 87 -0.32 10.05 53.28
CA LYS A 87 -1.55 10.57 52.65
C LYS A 87 -1.31 11.22 51.28
N ARG A 88 -0.18 11.92 51.10
CA ARG A 88 0.21 12.51 49.82
C ARG A 88 0.54 11.43 48.80
N GLU A 89 1.31 10.42 49.20
CA GLU A 89 1.65 9.27 48.34
C GLU A 89 0.40 8.50 47.89
N ASP A 90 -0.53 8.20 48.81
CA ASP A 90 -1.80 7.54 48.48
C ASP A 90 -2.63 8.39 47.50
N SER A 91 -2.70 9.70 47.73
CA SER A 91 -3.43 10.61 46.83
C SER A 91 -2.78 10.71 45.45
N ALA A 92 -1.45 10.69 45.38
CA ALA A 92 -0.70 10.71 44.13
C ALA A 92 -0.92 9.40 43.34
N ALA A 93 -0.88 8.25 44.01
CA ALA A 93 -1.13 6.95 43.39
C ALA A 93 -2.57 6.83 42.86
N LEU A 94 -3.56 7.38 43.57
CA LEU A 94 -4.94 7.44 43.09
C LEU A 94 -5.07 8.35 41.85
N LEU A 95 -4.43 9.50 41.86
CA LEU A 95 -4.43 10.43 40.74
C LEU A 95 -3.75 9.81 39.50
N GLU A 96 -2.61 9.14 39.69
CA GLU A 96 -1.91 8.42 38.63
C GLU A 96 -2.79 7.30 38.03
N ARG A 97 -3.46 6.53 38.87
CA ARG A 97 -4.44 5.53 38.39
C ARG A 97 -5.60 6.17 37.63
N GLN A 98 -6.08 7.35 38.04
CA GLN A 98 -7.14 8.05 37.33
C GLN A 98 -6.66 8.55 35.95
N THR A 99 -5.48 9.17 35.89
CA THR A 99 -4.91 9.68 34.64
C THR A 99 -4.66 8.56 33.64
N THR A 100 -4.09 7.43 34.09
CA THR A 100 -3.86 6.25 33.22
C THR A 100 -5.17 5.68 32.67
N LEU A 101 -6.24 5.62 33.47
CA LEU A 101 -7.56 5.20 32.99
C LEU A 101 -8.17 6.19 31.99
N GLU A 102 -7.96 7.49 32.17
CA GLU A 102 -8.41 8.51 31.21
C GLU A 102 -7.65 8.41 29.89
N THR A 103 -6.33 8.21 29.92
CA THR A 103 -5.51 7.97 28.73
C THR A 103 -5.99 6.72 27.98
N GLN A 104 -6.19 5.60 28.67
CA GLN A 104 -6.71 4.37 28.05
C GLN A 104 -8.09 4.57 27.41
N ARG A 105 -8.96 5.38 28.01
CA ARG A 105 -10.26 5.72 27.43
C ARG A 105 -10.14 6.60 26.20
N GLN A 106 -9.21 7.55 26.19
CA GLN A 106 -8.94 8.39 25.03
C GLN A 106 -8.37 7.57 23.87
N ASP A 107 -7.39 6.71 24.13
CA ASP A 107 -6.81 5.81 23.13
C ASP A 107 -7.86 4.86 22.56
N GLY A 108 -8.74 4.32 23.41
CA GLY A 108 -9.85 3.47 23.00
C GLY A 108 -10.85 4.17 22.08
N ARG A 109 -11.12 5.48 22.32
CA ARG A 109 -11.99 6.30 21.46
C ARG A 109 -11.31 6.60 20.13
N ALA A 110 -10.06 7.04 20.14
CA ALA A 110 -9.28 7.29 18.92
C ALA A 110 -9.24 6.04 18.02
N ALA A 111 -8.92 4.88 18.59
CA ALA A 111 -8.90 3.62 17.85
C ALA A 111 -10.28 3.18 17.32
N ALA A 112 -11.38 3.62 17.93
CA ALA A 112 -12.74 3.35 17.44
C ALA A 112 -13.11 4.28 16.28
N ASP A 113 -12.70 5.55 16.36
CA ASP A 113 -12.88 6.55 15.30
C ASP A 113 -12.06 6.18 14.06
N ASP A 114 -10.79 5.79 14.21
CA ASP A 114 -9.96 5.28 13.10
C ASP A 114 -10.62 4.09 12.38
N ARG A 115 -11.23 3.17 13.14
CA ARG A 115 -11.97 2.03 12.59
C ARG A 115 -13.26 2.45 11.88
N ARG A 116 -13.90 3.54 12.29
CA ARG A 116 -15.07 4.09 11.62
C ARG A 116 -14.66 4.75 10.31
N ASP A 117 -13.61 5.55 10.32
CA ASP A 117 -13.12 6.25 9.13
C ASP A 117 -12.63 5.25 8.07
N ALA A 118 -11.85 4.24 8.47
CA ALA A 118 -11.43 3.18 7.56
C ALA A 118 -12.60 2.39 6.93
N ARG A 119 -13.75 2.27 7.63
CA ARG A 119 -14.97 1.67 7.06
C ARG A 119 -15.65 2.60 6.06
N THR A 120 -15.73 3.89 6.38
CA THR A 120 -16.28 4.92 5.51
C THR A 120 -15.48 5.00 4.21
N ASP A 121 -14.15 5.05 4.29
CA ASP A 121 -13.26 5.10 3.12
C ASP A 121 -13.45 3.88 2.21
N ARG A 122 -13.58 2.68 2.78
CA ARG A 122 -13.87 1.47 2.01
C ARG A 122 -15.23 1.53 1.30
N GLN A 123 -16.24 2.14 1.94
CA GLN A 123 -17.56 2.29 1.33
C GLN A 123 -17.52 3.29 0.17
N ILE A 124 -16.82 4.42 0.34
CA ILE A 124 -16.61 5.43 -0.70
C ILE A 124 -15.88 4.80 -1.88
N ALA A 125 -14.74 4.15 -1.65
CA ALA A 125 -13.97 3.49 -2.71
C ALA A 125 -14.78 2.41 -3.44
N ALA A 126 -15.62 1.66 -2.74
CA ALA A 126 -16.51 0.68 -3.36
C ALA A 126 -17.63 1.33 -4.18
N ALA A 127 -18.16 2.48 -3.75
CA ALA A 127 -19.15 3.24 -4.51
C ALA A 127 -18.52 3.82 -5.79
N ASP A 128 -17.33 4.41 -5.69
CA ASP A 128 -16.60 4.95 -6.84
C ASP A 128 -16.27 3.86 -7.86
N ALA A 129 -15.79 2.70 -7.41
CA ALA A 129 -15.53 1.57 -8.30
C ALA A 129 -16.79 1.08 -9.02
N ARG A 130 -17.97 1.15 -8.39
CA ARG A 130 -19.25 0.81 -9.06
C ARG A 130 -19.62 1.88 -10.07
N ALA A 131 -19.50 3.16 -9.72
CA ALA A 131 -19.78 4.26 -10.63
C ALA A 131 -18.89 4.19 -11.88
N GLN A 132 -17.59 3.93 -11.70
CA GLN A 132 -16.66 3.80 -12.83
C GLN A 132 -17.06 2.67 -13.77
N ARG A 133 -17.39 1.48 -13.24
CA ARG A 133 -17.88 0.36 -14.08
C ARG A 133 -19.15 0.70 -14.85
N THR A 134 -20.05 1.49 -14.27
CA THR A 134 -21.27 1.91 -14.98
C THR A 134 -20.96 2.89 -16.11
N ILE A 135 -20.00 3.79 -15.91
CA ILE A 135 -19.51 4.71 -16.94
C ILE A 135 -18.86 3.90 -18.07
N ASP A 136 -17.91 3.01 -17.75
CA ASP A 136 -17.20 2.19 -18.75
C ASP A 136 -18.19 1.34 -19.57
N ALA A 137 -19.20 0.76 -18.91
CA ALA A 137 -20.23 -0.02 -19.59
C ALA A 137 -21.12 0.84 -20.51
N ALA A 138 -21.44 2.08 -20.10
CA ALA A 138 -22.16 3.02 -20.94
C ALA A 138 -21.33 3.45 -22.16
N ASP A 139 -20.03 3.69 -21.95
CA ASP A 139 -19.10 4.11 -23.00
C ASP A 139 -18.91 3.01 -24.05
N GLN A 140 -18.80 1.75 -23.61
CA GLN A 140 -18.78 0.58 -24.52
C GLN A 140 -20.09 0.40 -25.30
N ARG A 141 -21.23 0.78 -24.73
CA ARG A 141 -22.52 0.73 -25.44
C ARG A 141 -22.60 1.85 -26.48
N LEU A 142 -22.13 3.04 -26.13
CA LEU A 142 -22.10 4.19 -27.03
C LEU A 142 -21.17 3.94 -28.21
N THR A 143 -19.97 3.42 -27.95
CA THR A 143 -19.01 3.03 -28.99
C THR A 143 -19.63 2.04 -29.98
N ARG A 144 -20.26 0.95 -29.46
CA ARG A 144 -20.96 -0.03 -30.31
C ARG A 144 -22.10 0.56 -31.13
N THR A 145 -22.81 1.57 -30.61
CA THR A 145 -23.92 2.21 -31.34
C THR A 145 -23.42 3.21 -32.39
N LEU A 146 -22.30 3.88 -32.14
CA LEU A 146 -21.65 4.75 -33.12
C LEU A 146 -21.02 3.93 -34.26
N ASP A 147 -20.33 2.83 -33.93
CA ASP A 147 -19.76 1.90 -34.91
C ASP A 147 -20.85 1.31 -35.82
N ALA A 148 -22.00 0.92 -35.24
CA ALA A 148 -23.14 0.40 -36.01
C ALA A 148 -23.80 1.45 -36.92
N LYS A 149 -23.68 2.75 -36.60
CA LYS A 149 -24.18 3.85 -37.46
C LYS A 149 -23.24 4.15 -38.64
N GLY A 150 -21.95 3.79 -38.55
CA GLY A 150 -20.98 4.01 -39.63
C GLY A 150 -21.18 3.11 -40.84
N ASN A 151 -21.76 1.91 -40.68
CA ASN A 151 -22.10 1.00 -41.78
C ASN A 151 -23.24 0.04 -41.37
N PRO A 152 -24.49 0.23 -41.85
CA PRO A 152 -25.66 -0.53 -41.40
C PRO A 152 -25.64 -2.03 -41.77
N ASN A 153 -24.72 -2.46 -42.64
CA ASN A 153 -24.51 -3.87 -42.98
C ASN A 153 -23.33 -4.51 -42.23
N ALA A 154 -22.50 -3.72 -41.54
CA ALA A 154 -21.39 -4.23 -40.74
C ALA A 154 -21.93 -4.61 -39.35
N LYS A 155 -22.13 -5.91 -39.12
CA LYS A 155 -22.33 -6.40 -37.75
C LYS A 155 -21.08 -6.06 -36.93
N PRO A 156 -21.21 -5.37 -35.78
CA PRO A 156 -20.05 -5.08 -34.94
C PRO A 156 -19.38 -6.40 -34.54
N LEU A 157 -18.04 -6.43 -34.58
CA LEU A 157 -17.25 -7.59 -34.19
C LEU A 157 -17.58 -7.98 -32.74
N THR A 158 -17.85 -9.26 -32.51
CA THR A 158 -18.03 -9.79 -31.16
C THR A 158 -16.70 -9.71 -30.39
N VAL A 159 -16.78 -9.71 -29.06
CA VAL A 159 -15.59 -9.66 -28.18
C VAL A 159 -14.59 -10.77 -28.52
N THR A 160 -15.06 -11.97 -28.84
CA THR A 160 -14.21 -13.09 -29.25
C THR A 160 -13.50 -12.83 -30.58
N GLN A 161 -14.17 -12.18 -31.54
CA GLN A 161 -13.58 -11.82 -32.83
C GLN A 161 -12.56 -10.69 -32.68
N GLN A 162 -12.84 -9.69 -31.85
CA GLN A 162 -11.88 -8.63 -31.51
C GLN A 162 -10.62 -9.21 -30.85
N ARG A 163 -10.78 -10.13 -29.90
CA ARG A 163 -9.66 -10.84 -29.28
C ARG A 163 -8.84 -11.62 -30.32
N THR A 164 -9.49 -12.32 -31.25
CA THR A 164 -8.81 -13.06 -32.31
C THR A 164 -8.00 -12.11 -33.21
N ASN A 165 -8.55 -10.94 -33.53
CA ASN A 165 -7.84 -9.92 -34.31
C ASN A 165 -6.63 -9.37 -33.54
N LEU A 166 -6.75 -9.11 -32.24
CA LEU A 166 -5.64 -8.69 -31.38
C LEU A 166 -4.53 -9.74 -31.30
N GLU A 167 -4.89 -11.03 -31.23
CA GLU A 167 -3.91 -12.12 -31.24
C GLU A 167 -3.16 -12.19 -32.58
N ILE A 168 -3.83 -11.95 -33.71
CA ILE A 168 -3.20 -11.86 -35.04
C ILE A 168 -2.28 -10.63 -35.11
N ASP A 169 -2.70 -9.50 -34.57
CA ASP A 169 -1.89 -8.28 -34.54
C ASP A 169 -0.63 -8.43 -33.72
N ALA A 170 -0.74 -8.95 -32.50
CA ALA A 170 0.41 -9.24 -31.65
C ALA A 170 1.37 -10.23 -32.32
N ALA A 171 0.85 -11.23 -33.04
CA ALA A 171 1.67 -12.15 -33.81
C ALA A 171 2.41 -11.47 -34.97
N ARG A 172 1.75 -10.55 -35.69
CA ARG A 172 2.35 -9.76 -36.78
C ARG A 172 3.41 -8.80 -36.26
N GLU A 173 3.16 -8.15 -35.13
CA GLU A 173 4.13 -7.30 -34.46
C GLU A 173 5.34 -8.11 -33.99
N TYR A 174 5.13 -9.29 -33.42
CA TYR A 174 6.21 -10.18 -32.96
C TYR A 174 7.16 -10.60 -34.09
N ILE A 175 6.64 -10.85 -35.29
CA ILE A 175 7.48 -11.20 -36.45
C ILE A 175 7.94 -9.96 -37.24
N SER A 176 7.39 -8.78 -36.94
CA SER A 176 7.77 -7.54 -37.61
C SER A 176 9.22 -7.21 -37.28
N GLY A 177 10.04 -7.01 -38.31
CA GLY A 177 11.48 -6.78 -38.17
C GLY A 177 12.35 -8.05 -38.19
N MET A 178 11.78 -9.25 -38.22
CA MET A 178 12.54 -10.46 -38.57
C MET A 178 12.67 -10.59 -40.09
N ASP A 179 13.82 -11.08 -40.54
CA ASP A 179 14.03 -11.38 -41.95
C ASP A 179 13.14 -12.54 -42.41
N PRO A 180 12.44 -12.46 -43.56
CA PRO A 180 11.55 -13.51 -44.02
C PRO A 180 12.23 -14.88 -44.19
N ASP A 181 13.50 -14.93 -44.57
CA ASP A 181 14.23 -16.19 -44.71
C ASP A 181 14.62 -16.78 -43.35
N GLU A 182 14.88 -15.93 -42.35
CA GLU A 182 15.05 -16.36 -40.96
C GLU A 182 13.76 -16.99 -40.42
N ILE A 183 12.61 -16.36 -40.66
CA ILE A 183 11.30 -16.93 -40.26
C ILE A 183 11.12 -18.30 -40.92
N ARG A 184 11.35 -18.44 -42.23
CA ARG A 184 11.22 -19.74 -42.92
C ARG A 184 12.15 -20.80 -42.33
N ARG A 185 13.42 -20.45 -42.10
CA ARG A 185 14.41 -21.38 -41.53
C ARG A 185 13.99 -21.85 -40.15
N ARG A 186 13.54 -20.96 -39.27
CA ARG A 186 13.21 -21.31 -37.88
C ARG A 186 11.81 -21.89 -37.70
N THR A 187 10.95 -21.78 -38.71
CA THR A 187 9.59 -22.36 -38.66
C THR A 187 9.45 -23.70 -39.39
N ALA A 188 10.43 -24.06 -40.24
CA ALA A 188 10.45 -25.36 -40.92
C ALA A 188 10.84 -26.49 -39.96
N LYS A 189 9.95 -27.48 -39.78
CA LYS A 189 10.20 -28.65 -38.90
C LYS A 189 11.31 -29.56 -39.41
N THR A 190 11.49 -29.61 -40.73
CA THR A 190 12.51 -30.42 -41.41
C THR A 190 13.32 -29.56 -42.37
N THR A 191 14.59 -29.89 -42.52
CA THR A 191 15.46 -29.30 -43.55
C THR A 191 15.05 -29.77 -44.95
N ASN A 192 15.58 -29.14 -46.00
CA ASN A 192 15.36 -29.52 -47.41
C ASN A 192 15.77 -30.99 -47.72
N THR A 193 16.50 -31.65 -46.84
CA THR A 193 16.91 -33.06 -46.96
C THR A 193 15.97 -34.04 -46.23
N GLY A 194 14.90 -33.55 -45.61
CA GLY A 194 13.95 -34.36 -44.83
C GLY A 194 14.40 -34.71 -43.41
N ARG A 195 15.57 -34.23 -42.97
CA ARG A 195 16.08 -34.40 -41.60
C ARG A 195 15.49 -33.34 -40.67
N GLU A 196 15.41 -33.64 -39.37
CA GLU A 196 14.98 -32.68 -38.35
C GLU A 196 15.83 -31.41 -38.40
N ASN A 197 15.17 -30.26 -38.25
CA ASN A 197 15.83 -28.96 -38.29
C ASN A 197 16.25 -28.54 -36.88
N PRO A 198 17.56 -28.38 -36.59
CA PRO A 198 18.03 -27.95 -35.28
C PRO A 198 17.61 -26.52 -34.93
N ASP A 199 17.33 -25.68 -35.94
CA ASP A 199 16.93 -24.29 -35.75
C ASP A 199 15.41 -24.12 -35.57
N TYR A 200 14.65 -25.22 -35.50
CA TYR A 200 13.19 -25.17 -35.38
C TYR A 200 12.73 -24.59 -34.04
N ASP A 201 11.99 -23.49 -34.11
CA ASP A 201 11.41 -22.81 -32.97
C ASP A 201 9.87 -22.96 -32.98
N PRO A 202 9.29 -23.79 -32.08
CA PRO A 202 7.86 -24.03 -32.04
C PRO A 202 7.04 -22.82 -31.56
N ALA A 203 7.65 -21.86 -30.85
CA ALA A 203 6.98 -20.63 -30.45
C ALA A 203 6.87 -19.69 -31.67
N LEU A 204 7.98 -19.50 -32.39
CA LEU A 204 7.99 -18.71 -33.62
C LEU A 204 7.09 -19.31 -34.71
N ALA A 205 7.07 -20.65 -34.86
CA ALA A 205 6.20 -21.33 -35.82
C ALA A 205 4.71 -21.09 -35.54
N ARG A 206 4.30 -21.05 -34.27
CA ARG A 206 2.93 -20.71 -33.88
C ARG A 206 2.61 -19.25 -34.20
N GLN A 207 3.52 -18.33 -33.88
CA GLN A 207 3.31 -16.90 -34.15
C GLN A 207 3.26 -16.61 -35.66
N ALA A 208 4.18 -17.17 -36.44
CA ALA A 208 4.16 -17.05 -37.90
C ALA A 208 2.86 -17.63 -38.50
N GLY A 209 2.38 -18.76 -37.97
CA GLY A 209 1.10 -19.36 -38.37
C GLY A 209 -0.13 -18.50 -38.02
N LEU A 210 -0.10 -17.77 -36.90
CA LEU A 210 -1.15 -16.82 -36.53
C LEU A 210 -1.09 -15.54 -37.36
N ALA A 211 0.10 -14.99 -37.57
CA ALA A 211 0.32 -13.77 -38.35
C ALA A 211 -0.12 -13.93 -39.82
N ALA A 212 0.04 -15.14 -40.37
CA ALA A 212 -0.40 -15.52 -41.72
C ALA A 212 -1.92 -15.71 -41.84
N ARG A 213 -2.69 -15.57 -40.76
CA ARG A 213 -4.16 -15.59 -40.83
C ARG A 213 -4.69 -14.21 -41.20
N ARG A 214 -5.80 -14.21 -41.95
CA ARG A 214 -6.61 -13.03 -42.21
C ARG A 214 -7.43 -12.70 -40.97
N LYS A 215 -7.51 -11.42 -40.61
CA LYS A 215 -8.41 -10.94 -39.56
C LYS A 215 -9.88 -11.11 -39.97
N ILE A 216 -10.75 -11.07 -38.96
CA ILE A 216 -12.19 -11.04 -39.16
C ILE A 216 -12.58 -9.58 -39.40
N GLY A 217 -13.10 -9.28 -40.59
CA GLY A 217 -13.42 -7.92 -41.05
C GLY A 217 -12.46 -7.43 -42.13
N GLU A 218 -12.13 -6.14 -42.06
CA GLU A 218 -11.15 -5.45 -42.91
C GLU A 218 -9.72 -5.78 -42.45
N ASP A 219 -8.82 -6.05 -43.40
CA ASP A 219 -7.43 -6.44 -43.13
C ASP A 219 -6.51 -6.00 -44.27
N ASP A 220 -6.23 -4.69 -44.36
CA ASP A 220 -5.44 -4.10 -45.45
C ASP A 220 -4.04 -4.73 -45.60
N GLN A 221 -3.44 -5.14 -44.48
CA GLN A 221 -2.11 -5.76 -44.48
C GLN A 221 -2.14 -7.15 -45.11
N PHE A 222 -3.22 -7.92 -44.92
CA PHE A 222 -3.37 -9.24 -45.53
C PHE A 222 -3.92 -9.14 -46.96
N ASP A 223 -4.92 -8.29 -47.16
CA ASP A 223 -5.62 -8.13 -48.44
C ASP A 223 -4.75 -7.37 -49.47
N GLY A 224 -3.87 -6.48 -49.00
CA GLY A 224 -2.86 -5.79 -49.82
C GLY A 224 -1.57 -6.57 -50.06
N ALA A 225 -1.35 -7.70 -49.37
CA ALA A 225 -0.19 -8.54 -49.63
C ALA A 225 -0.29 -9.13 -51.04
N GLN A 226 0.60 -8.71 -51.95
CA GLN A 226 0.67 -9.25 -53.29
C GLN A 226 0.84 -10.77 -53.22
N ARG A 227 -0.23 -11.50 -53.55
CA ARG A 227 -0.10 -12.90 -53.92
C ARG A 227 0.90 -12.94 -55.07
N PRO A 228 1.95 -13.77 -55.01
CA PRO A 228 2.84 -13.92 -56.15
C PRO A 228 1.98 -14.26 -57.35
N PRO A 229 2.16 -13.56 -58.49
CA PRO A 229 1.38 -13.85 -59.68
C PRO A 229 1.51 -15.34 -60.00
N PRO A 230 0.43 -16.00 -60.47
CA PRO A 230 0.53 -17.39 -60.87
C PRO A 230 1.68 -17.52 -61.88
N LYS A 231 2.69 -18.31 -61.53
CA LYS A 231 3.84 -18.56 -62.40
C LYS A 231 3.32 -19.02 -63.76
N SER A 232 3.84 -18.43 -64.83
CA SER A 232 3.46 -18.83 -66.18
C SER A 232 3.84 -20.29 -66.42
N PRO A 233 3.14 -21.02 -67.31
CA PRO A 233 3.50 -22.40 -67.67
C PRO A 233 4.97 -22.54 -68.10
N ALA A 234 5.54 -21.51 -68.74
CA ALA A 234 6.93 -21.48 -69.15
C ALA A 234 7.90 -21.41 -67.95
N GLU A 235 7.57 -20.64 -66.90
CA GLU A 235 8.38 -20.57 -65.67
C GLU A 235 8.31 -21.85 -64.86
N LEU A 236 7.11 -22.45 -64.77
CA LEU A 236 6.93 -23.77 -64.17
C LEU A 236 7.78 -24.82 -64.90
N ARG A 237 7.77 -24.82 -66.25
CA ARG A 237 8.60 -25.72 -67.04
C ARG A 237 10.09 -25.50 -66.82
N LYS A 238 10.56 -24.25 -66.70
CA LYS A 238 11.97 -23.95 -66.39
C LYS A 238 12.37 -24.50 -65.02
N GLU A 239 11.50 -24.39 -64.02
CA GLU A 239 11.74 -24.91 -62.68
C GLU A 239 11.76 -26.45 -62.65
N VAL A 240 10.80 -27.09 -63.33
CA VAL A 240 10.75 -28.56 -63.52
C VAL A 240 12.00 -29.05 -64.25
N THR A 241 12.45 -28.33 -65.28
CA THR A 241 13.68 -28.65 -66.02
C THR A 241 14.93 -28.52 -65.16
N ALA A 242 15.02 -27.47 -64.34
CA ALA A 242 16.13 -27.29 -63.42
C ALA A 242 16.20 -28.42 -62.38
N ARG A 243 15.06 -28.77 -61.77
CA ARG A 243 14.97 -29.90 -60.81
C ARG A 243 15.34 -31.22 -61.47
N PHE A 244 14.80 -31.48 -62.65
CA PHE A 244 15.09 -32.69 -63.44
C PHE A 244 16.59 -32.84 -63.74
N ASN A 245 17.27 -31.75 -64.10
CA ASN A 245 18.71 -31.76 -64.37
C ASN A 245 19.56 -31.95 -63.11
N THR A 246 19.07 -31.54 -61.94
CA THR A 246 19.76 -31.75 -60.66
C THR A 246 19.50 -33.13 -60.04
N ASP A 247 18.46 -33.83 -60.48
CA ASP A 247 18.07 -35.14 -59.96
C ASP A 247 18.95 -36.25 -60.55
N ARG A 248 19.83 -36.81 -59.73
CA ARG A 248 20.79 -37.85 -60.14
C ARG A 248 20.12 -39.11 -60.69
N THR A 249 18.88 -39.39 -60.30
CA THR A 249 18.13 -40.55 -60.78
C THR A 249 17.57 -40.35 -62.19
N MET A 250 17.46 -39.09 -62.64
CA MET A 250 16.86 -38.70 -63.91
C MET A 250 17.85 -38.59 -65.08
N ASN A 251 19.16 -38.74 -64.81
CA ASN A 251 20.25 -38.61 -65.80
C ASN A 251 20.15 -39.50 -67.05
N LYS A 252 19.34 -40.56 -67.01
CA LYS A 252 19.14 -41.50 -68.15
C LYS A 252 17.88 -41.20 -68.97
N TYR A 253 17.10 -40.21 -68.56
CA TYR A 253 15.82 -39.88 -69.14
C TYR A 253 15.84 -38.47 -69.75
N ARG A 254 14.83 -38.13 -70.55
CA ARG A 254 14.66 -36.82 -71.17
C ARG A 254 13.25 -36.30 -70.93
N LEU A 255 13.10 -34.99 -70.79
CA LEU A 255 11.78 -34.36 -70.68
C LEU A 255 11.09 -34.29 -72.06
N GLY A 256 9.80 -34.60 -72.08
CA GLY A 256 8.92 -34.61 -73.24
C GLY A 256 7.95 -33.43 -73.27
N LYS A 257 6.68 -33.68 -73.62
CA LYS A 257 5.65 -32.63 -73.68
C LYS A 257 5.08 -32.35 -72.29
N ASP A 258 4.57 -31.14 -72.11
CA ASP A 258 3.79 -30.79 -70.92
C ASP A 258 2.37 -31.32 -71.09
N THR A 259 1.88 -32.02 -70.08
CA THR A 259 0.53 -32.58 -70.05
C THR A 259 -0.16 -32.18 -68.74
N ASP A 260 -1.48 -32.37 -68.66
CA ASP A 260 -2.25 -32.13 -67.42
C ASP A 260 -1.73 -32.93 -66.21
N LYS A 261 -0.97 -34.00 -66.46
CA LYS A 261 -0.40 -34.87 -65.42
C LYS A 261 1.02 -34.46 -64.98
N GLY A 262 1.68 -33.53 -65.68
CA GLY A 262 3.07 -33.12 -65.47
C GLY A 262 3.87 -33.14 -66.77
N THR A 263 5.17 -32.87 -66.70
CA THR A 263 6.06 -32.97 -67.87
C THR A 263 6.46 -34.41 -68.09
N GLU A 264 6.25 -34.93 -69.30
CA GLU A 264 6.58 -36.33 -69.65
C GLU A 264 8.07 -36.63 -69.43
N VAL A 265 8.37 -37.83 -68.94
CA VAL A 265 9.73 -38.36 -68.80
C VAL A 265 9.89 -39.54 -69.76
N LEU A 266 10.80 -39.39 -70.72
CA LEU A 266 11.06 -40.35 -71.79
C LEU A 266 12.37 -41.09 -71.53
N ASP A 267 12.43 -42.38 -71.85
CA ASP A 267 13.68 -43.13 -71.87
C ASP A 267 14.57 -42.77 -73.08
N ALA A 268 15.78 -43.34 -73.12
CA ALA A 268 16.71 -43.14 -74.22
C ALA A 268 16.18 -43.58 -75.60
N ARG A 269 15.10 -44.37 -75.66
CA ARG A 269 14.43 -44.84 -76.87
C ARG A 269 13.18 -44.00 -77.21
N GLY A 270 12.89 -42.97 -76.42
CA GLY A 270 11.73 -42.09 -76.60
C GLY A 270 10.41 -42.67 -76.05
N LYS A 271 10.45 -43.76 -75.26
CA LYS A 271 9.25 -44.33 -74.63
C LYS A 271 8.92 -43.58 -73.34
N LEU A 272 7.63 -43.29 -73.14
CA LEU A 272 7.14 -42.68 -71.91
C LEU A 272 7.34 -43.61 -70.70
N VAL A 273 8.03 -43.10 -69.69
CA VAL A 273 8.33 -43.79 -68.43
C VAL A 273 7.45 -43.25 -67.29
N GLY A 274 7.09 -41.97 -67.34
CA GLY A 274 6.26 -41.34 -66.32
C GLY A 274 6.11 -39.83 -66.52
N TYR A 275 5.68 -39.14 -65.46
CA TYR A 275 5.51 -37.68 -65.43
C TYR A 275 6.29 -37.09 -64.26
N TYR A 276 6.97 -35.97 -64.48
CA TYR A 276 7.75 -35.24 -63.48
C TYR A 276 6.99 -33.97 -63.05
N ARG A 277 7.05 -33.63 -61.75
CA ARG A 277 6.37 -32.48 -61.12
C ARG A 277 7.29 -31.74 -60.15
#